data_AF-A0A952KN09-F1
#
_entry.id   AF-A0A952KN09-F1
#
_cell.length_a   1.000
_cell.length_b   1.000
_cell.length_c   1.000
_cell.angle_alpha   90.00
_cell.angle_beta   90.00
_cell.angle_gamma   90.00
#
_symmetry.space_group_name_H-M   'P 1'
#
loop_
_entity.id
_entity.type
_entity.pdbx_description
1 polymer ?
#
loop_
_entity_poly.entity_id
_entity_poly.type
_entity_poly.pdbx_seq_one_letter_code
_entity_poly.pdbx_strand_id
1 'polypeptide(L)'
;MGFSDKAVAMFYEKVLHEKTSDIWLSRLQTQIAAVLDRLNTIRAEAKTPWLLGDALSHADIALGCSVRHAIEAHKDAIPWSQWPALVAHSEACEALDVFKAIYQPFKGPGDS
;
A
#
# COMPACT_ATOMS: atom_id res chain seq x y z
N MET A 1 4.19 12.81 -16.30
CA MET A 1 3.21 12.00 -15.55
C MET A 1 3.72 11.81 -14.14
N GLY A 2 2.94 12.18 -13.13
CA GLY A 2 3.34 12.16 -11.72
C GLY A 2 3.05 10.82 -11.04
N PHE A 3 3.90 10.45 -10.08
CA PHE A 3 3.89 9.19 -9.33
C PHE A 3 2.62 8.99 -8.48
N SER A 4 2.04 10.08 -7.97
CA SER A 4 0.79 10.09 -7.18
C SER A 4 -0.47 9.79 -8.02
N ASP A 5 -0.51 10.18 -9.29
CA ASP A 5 -1.67 9.97 -10.19
C ASP A 5 -1.92 8.49 -10.50
N LYS A 6 -0.89 7.63 -10.40
CA LYS A 6 -1.01 6.18 -10.62
C LYS A 6 -1.37 5.40 -9.33
N ALA A 7 -0.98 5.91 -8.16
CA ALA A 7 -1.32 5.32 -6.87
C ALA A 7 -2.83 5.40 -6.57
N VAL A 8 -3.50 6.44 -7.08
CA VAL A 8 -4.96 6.67 -6.95
C VAL A 8 -5.76 5.82 -7.95
N ALA A 9 -5.29 5.63 -9.19
CA ALA A 9 -6.00 4.81 -10.19
C ALA A 9 -6.10 3.32 -9.83
N MET A 10 -5.13 2.80 -9.08
CA MET A 10 -5.01 1.38 -8.71
C MET A 10 -5.81 1.00 -7.44
N PHE A 11 -6.04 1.99 -6.56
CA PHE A 11 -6.97 1.86 -5.43
C PHE A 11 -8.43 1.78 -5.90
N TYR A 12 -8.77 2.45 -7.01
CA TYR A 12 -10.12 2.52 -7.59
C TYR A 12 -10.58 1.24 -8.33
N GLU A 13 -9.68 0.45 -8.91
CA GLU A 13 -10.06 -0.81 -9.59
C GLU A 13 -10.36 -1.94 -8.57
N LYS A 14 -9.82 -1.82 -7.36
CA LYS A 14 -9.89 -2.83 -6.28
C LYS A 14 -11.17 -2.80 -5.45
N VAL A 15 -11.94 -1.72 -5.52
CA VAL A 15 -13.19 -1.53 -4.74
C VAL A 15 -14.46 -1.76 -5.60
N LEU A 16 -14.37 -1.77 -6.93
CA LEU A 16 -15.56 -1.53 -7.78
C LEU A 16 -16.13 -2.70 -8.61
N HIS A 17 -15.55 -3.90 -8.75
CA HIS A 17 -16.19 -4.89 -9.65
C HIS A 17 -16.34 -6.33 -9.13
N GLU A 18 -17.61 -6.65 -8.89
CA GLU A 18 -18.23 -7.86 -8.31
C GLU A 18 -18.41 -9.03 -9.30
N LYS A 19 -17.82 -8.97 -10.50
CA LYS A 19 -17.90 -10.03 -11.52
C LYS A 19 -16.55 -10.23 -12.21
N THR A 20 -15.87 -11.32 -11.88
CA THR A 20 -14.52 -11.59 -12.34
C THR A 20 -14.44 -12.71 -13.38
N SER A 21 -13.61 -12.48 -14.41
CA SER A 21 -13.03 -13.49 -15.28
C SER A 21 -11.62 -13.80 -14.76
N ASP A 22 -11.29 -15.06 -14.51
CA ASP A 22 -10.04 -15.51 -13.87
C ASP A 22 -8.78 -15.08 -14.66
N ILE A 23 -8.90 -14.92 -15.98
CA ILE A 23 -7.80 -14.47 -16.86
C ILE A 23 -7.50 -12.98 -16.64
N TRP A 24 -8.51 -12.18 -16.32
CA TRP A 24 -8.32 -10.76 -16.05
C TRP A 24 -7.70 -10.53 -14.66
N LEU A 25 -8.11 -11.32 -13.66
CA LEU A 25 -7.53 -11.29 -12.32
C LEU A 25 -6.04 -11.64 -12.31
N SER A 26 -5.63 -12.70 -13.01
CA SER A 26 -4.21 -13.10 -13.08
C SER A 26 -3.33 -12.05 -13.76
N ARG A 27 -3.84 -11.38 -14.82
CA ARG A 27 -3.14 -10.26 -15.46
C ARG A 27 -3.03 -9.04 -14.54
N LEU A 28 -4.07 -8.72 -13.79
CA LEU A 28 -4.02 -7.63 -12.81
C LEU A 28 -3.06 -7.93 -11.66
N GLN A 29 -3.06 -9.14 -11.13
CA GLN A 29 -2.10 -9.56 -10.10
C GLN A 29 -0.64 -9.38 -10.56
N THR A 30 -0.35 -9.71 -11.83
CA THR A 30 0.98 -9.50 -12.41
C THR A 30 1.36 -8.01 -12.49
N GLN A 31 0.43 -7.15 -12.90
CA GLN A 31 0.66 -5.71 -12.94
C GLN A 31 0.82 -5.11 -11.54
N ILE A 32 0.04 -5.59 -10.57
CA ILE A 32 0.15 -5.21 -9.16
C ILE A 32 1.50 -5.61 -8.59
N ALA A 33 1.94 -6.85 -8.82
CA ALA A 33 3.24 -7.32 -8.38
C ALA A 33 4.38 -6.45 -8.95
N ALA A 34 4.33 -6.11 -10.25
CA ALA A 34 5.35 -5.26 -10.87
C ALA A 34 5.41 -3.84 -10.26
N VAL A 35 4.27 -3.27 -9.86
CA VAL A 35 4.24 -1.98 -9.17
C VAL A 35 4.82 -2.11 -7.77
N LEU A 36 4.43 -3.14 -7.02
CA LEU A 36 4.96 -3.39 -5.68
C LEU A 36 6.47 -3.66 -5.72
N ASP A 37 6.98 -4.39 -6.71
CA ASP A 37 8.42 -4.61 -6.92
C ASP A 37 9.16 -3.29 -7.09
N ARG A 38 8.62 -2.40 -7.93
CA ARG A 38 9.24 -1.09 -8.17
C ARG A 38 9.21 -0.21 -6.92
N LEU A 39 8.09 -0.16 -6.20
CA LEU A 39 7.95 0.62 -4.97
C LEU A 39 8.85 0.07 -3.86
N ASN A 40 8.92 -1.25 -3.71
CA ASN A 40 9.79 -1.91 -2.74
C ASN A 40 11.27 -1.63 -3.05
N THR A 41 11.65 -1.66 -4.32
CA THR A 41 13.01 -1.30 -4.75
C THR A 41 13.32 0.15 -4.43
N ILE A 42 12.44 1.09 -4.80
CA ILE A 42 12.61 2.53 -4.48
C ILE A 42 12.78 2.72 -2.97
N ARG A 43 11.93 2.08 -2.16
CA ARG A 43 12.03 2.19 -0.70
C ARG A 43 13.31 1.56 -0.16
N ALA A 44 13.71 0.40 -0.67
CA ALA A 44 14.93 -0.29 -0.25
C ALA A 44 16.22 0.48 -0.61
N GLU A 45 16.22 1.18 -1.75
CA GLU A 45 17.34 2.01 -2.20
C GLU A 45 17.45 3.34 -1.46
N ALA A 46 16.34 3.84 -0.88
CA ALA A 46 16.34 5.07 -0.11
C ALA A 46 17.17 4.94 1.18
N LYS A 47 18.27 5.71 1.23
CA LYS A 47 19.21 5.75 2.38
C LYS A 47 18.75 6.64 3.53
N THR A 48 17.65 7.35 3.32
CA THR A 48 17.06 8.26 4.29
C THR A 48 15.91 7.58 5.04
N PRO A 49 15.53 8.10 6.22
CA PRO A 49 14.40 7.57 6.99
C PRO A 49 13.09 7.51 6.20
N TRP A 50 12.84 8.52 5.35
CA TRP A 50 11.67 8.65 4.48
C TRP A 50 12.07 8.70 3.00
N LEU A 51 11.11 8.49 2.10
CA LEU A 51 11.33 8.36 0.65
C LEU A 51 12.02 9.58 0.02
N LEU A 52 11.76 10.77 0.55
CA LEU A 52 12.25 12.04 0.00
C LEU A 52 13.23 12.77 0.94
N GLY A 53 13.71 12.11 2.01
CA GLY A 53 14.67 12.70 2.93
C GLY A 53 14.45 12.34 4.39
N ASP A 54 14.89 13.21 5.30
CA ASP A 54 14.80 13.00 6.75
C ASP A 54 13.44 13.37 7.35
N ALA A 55 12.59 14.06 6.57
CA ALA A 55 11.24 14.45 6.99
C ALA A 55 10.17 13.57 6.32
N LEU A 56 9.15 13.22 7.09
CA LEU A 56 7.97 12.51 6.58
C LEU A 56 7.30 13.37 5.52
N SER A 57 7.07 12.80 4.34
CA SER A 57 6.39 13.48 3.25
C SER A 57 4.99 12.88 2.99
N HIS A 58 4.20 13.55 2.17
CA HIS A 58 2.90 13.03 1.74
C HIS A 58 3.04 11.69 0.98
N ALA A 59 4.16 11.46 0.30
CA ALA A 59 4.41 10.19 -0.39
C ALA A 59 4.55 9.03 0.60
N ASP A 60 5.20 9.25 1.73
CA ASP A 60 5.36 8.26 2.80
C ASP A 60 4.03 7.94 3.47
N ILE A 61 3.22 8.98 3.72
CA ILE A 61 1.87 8.82 4.29
C ILE A 61 1.00 8.00 3.34
N ALA A 62 0.95 8.39 2.06
CA ALA A 62 0.15 7.68 1.07
C ALA A 62 0.61 6.23 0.91
N LEU A 63 1.93 5.98 0.86
CA LEU A 63 2.47 4.62 0.73
C LEU A 63 2.16 3.78 1.98
N GLY A 64 2.41 4.32 3.17
CA GLY A 64 2.18 3.65 4.44
C GLY A 64 0.72 3.24 4.63
N CYS A 65 -0.23 4.17 4.43
CA CYS A 65 -1.67 3.91 4.50
C CYS A 65 -2.12 2.88 3.45
N SER A 66 -1.65 3.02 2.20
CA SER A 66 -2.06 2.13 1.11
C SER A 66 -1.58 0.70 1.33
N VAL A 67 -0.34 0.52 1.79
CA VAL A 67 0.20 -0.80 2.14
C VAL A 67 -0.56 -1.39 3.32
N ARG A 68 -0.84 -0.60 4.37
CA ARG A 68 -1.59 -1.07 5.54
C ARG A 68 -2.98 -1.57 5.15
N HIS A 69 -3.73 -0.75 4.43
CA HIS A 69 -5.07 -1.12 3.95
C HIS A 69 -5.03 -2.37 3.08
N ALA A 70 -4.05 -2.49 2.18
CA ALA A 70 -3.93 -3.66 1.31
C ALA A 70 -3.55 -4.93 2.08
N ILE A 71 -2.75 -4.83 3.15
CA ILE A 71 -2.48 -5.95 4.07
C ILE A 71 -3.78 -6.34 4.79
N GLU A 72 -4.52 -5.39 5.36
CA GLU A 72 -5.76 -5.70 6.09
C GLU A 72 -6.85 -6.30 5.20
N ALA A 73 -7.04 -5.76 3.99
CA ALA A 73 -8.05 -6.22 3.05
C ALA A 73 -7.71 -7.56 2.37
N HIS A 74 -6.43 -7.89 2.21
CA HIS A 74 -5.98 -8.99 1.35
C HIS A 74 -4.79 -9.78 1.91
N LYS A 75 -4.66 -9.91 3.23
CA LYS A 75 -3.52 -10.57 3.88
C LYS A 75 -3.21 -11.97 3.32
N ASP A 76 -4.24 -12.73 2.95
CA ASP A 76 -4.10 -14.12 2.49
C ASP A 76 -3.98 -14.23 0.96
N ALA A 77 -4.29 -13.15 0.22
CA ALA A 77 -4.29 -13.13 -1.24
C ALA A 77 -2.99 -12.54 -1.84
N ILE A 78 -2.18 -11.85 -1.04
CA ILE A 78 -0.93 -11.22 -1.47
C ILE A 78 0.21 -11.71 -0.55
N PRO A 79 1.28 -12.32 -1.09
CA PRO A 79 2.42 -12.76 -0.31
C PRO A 79 3.31 -11.56 0.06
N TRP A 80 2.88 -10.75 1.04
CA TRP A 80 3.57 -9.52 1.46
C TRP A 80 5.03 -9.69 1.87
N SER A 81 5.44 -10.92 2.22
CA SER A 81 6.84 -11.28 2.44
C SER A 81 7.75 -11.02 1.23
N GLN A 82 7.20 -10.85 0.03
CA GLN A 82 7.94 -10.48 -1.18
C GLN A 82 8.36 -8.99 -1.20
N TRP A 83 7.70 -8.12 -0.43
CA TRP A 83 7.97 -6.67 -0.40
C TRP A 83 8.28 -6.15 1.02
N PRO A 84 9.36 -6.64 1.65
CA PRO A 84 9.64 -6.36 3.05
C PRO A 84 9.93 -4.86 3.32
N ALA A 85 10.47 -4.13 2.36
CA ALA A 85 10.74 -2.70 2.54
C ALA A 85 9.43 -1.89 2.58
N LEU A 86 8.40 -2.32 1.86
CA LEU A 86 7.07 -1.70 1.92
C LEU A 86 6.37 -2.00 3.24
N VAL A 87 6.44 -3.24 3.71
CA VAL A 87 5.89 -3.65 5.01
C VAL A 87 6.55 -2.85 6.13
N ALA A 88 7.88 -2.84 6.18
CA ALA A 88 8.62 -2.08 7.19
C ALA A 88 8.36 -0.57 7.11
N HIS A 89 8.14 -0.02 5.91
CA HIS A 89 7.79 1.39 5.75
C HIS A 89 6.40 1.70 6.30
N SER A 90 5.42 0.82 6.05
CA SER A 90 4.08 0.94 6.62
C SER A 90 4.12 0.87 8.15
N GLU A 91 4.86 -0.09 8.71
CA GLU A 91 5.08 -0.22 10.16
C GLU A 91 5.74 1.03 10.76
N ALA A 92 6.73 1.60 10.07
CA ALA A 92 7.41 2.83 10.49
C ALA A 92 6.46 4.03 10.50
N CYS A 93 5.58 4.17 9.50
CA CYS A 93 4.53 5.19 9.50
C CYS A 93 3.57 5.02 10.68
N GLU A 94 3.08 3.80 10.92
CA GLU A 94 2.15 3.49 12.02
C GLU A 94 2.75 3.66 13.42
N ALA A 95 4.09 3.57 13.54
CA ALA A 95 4.79 3.82 14.79
C ALA A 95 4.79 5.31 15.18
N LEU A 96 4.54 6.24 14.25
CA LEU A 96 4.49 7.67 14.52
C LEU A 96 3.27 8.07 15.34
N ASP A 97 3.48 8.96 16.32
CA ASP A 97 2.39 9.41 17.20
C ASP A 97 1.27 10.13 16.44
N VAL A 98 1.57 10.79 15.32
CA VAL A 98 0.55 11.41 14.45
C VAL A 98 -0.35 10.37 13.77
N PHE A 99 0.19 9.20 13.41
CA PHE A 99 -0.60 8.09 12.88
C PHE A 99 -1.46 7.46 13.97
N LYS A 100 -0.88 7.20 15.14
CA LYS A 100 -1.61 6.66 16.30
C LYS A 100 -2.74 7.59 16.76
N ALA A 101 -2.54 8.90 16.69
CA ALA A 101 -3.54 9.89 17.10
C ALA A 101 -4.74 9.99 16.15
N ILE A 102 -4.57 9.61 14.88
CA ILE A 102 -5.62 9.70 13.84
C ILE A 102 -6.17 8.31 13.47
N TYR A 103 -5.52 7.23 13.93
CA TYR A 103 -5.93 5.85 13.63
C TYR A 103 -7.37 5.57 14.09
N GLN A 104 -8.24 5.28 13.12
CA GLN A 104 -9.57 4.74 13.30
C GLN A 104 -9.55 3.29 12.85
N PRO A 105 -9.85 2.31 13.71
CA PRO A 105 -9.98 0.91 13.31
C PRO A 105 -11.01 0.77 12.19
N PHE A 106 -10.68 0.00 11.14
CA PHE A 106 -11.64 -0.31 10.09
C PHE A 106 -12.84 -1.05 10.68
N LYS A 107 -14.03 -0.46 10.57
CA LYS A 107 -15.30 -1.11 10.89
C LYS A 107 -15.95 -1.58 9.59
N GLY A 108 -15.97 -2.89 9.37
CA GLY A 108 -16.71 -3.49 8.25
C GLY A 108 -18.23 -3.37 8.47
N PRO A 109 -19.06 -3.49 7.42
CA PRO A 109 -20.51 -3.56 7.57
C PRO A 109 -20.86 -4.86 8.31
N GLY A 110 -21.15 -4.76 9.61
CA GLY A 110 -21.43 -5.89 10.49
C GLY A 110 -21.03 -5.64 11.95
N ASP A 111 -20.08 -4.74 12.20
CA ASP A 111 -19.72 -4.33 13.56
C ASP A 111 -20.43 -3.02 13.93
N SER A 112 -21.61 -3.21 14.55
CA SER A 112 -22.61 -2.26 15.11
C SER A 112 -23.46 -1.46 14.14
#